data_AF-A0A813FG61-F1
#
_entry.id   AF-A0A813FG61-F1
#
_cell.length_a   1.000
_cell.length_b   1.000
_cell.length_c   1.000
_cell.angle_alpha   90.00
_cell.angle_beta   90.00
_cell.angle_gamma   90.00
#
_symmetry.space_group_name_H-M   'P 1'
#
loop_
_entity.id
_entity.type
_entity.pdbx_description
1 polymer ?
#
loop_
_entity_poly.entity_id
_entity_poly.type
_entity_poly.pdbx_seq_one_letter_code
_entity_poly.pdbx_strand_id
1 'polypeptide(L)'
;YDFRDASQDISSQVLPDQPEAAGIVGFTPLLQPGAGFEFGSGASLTTPTGSATGRFLVMVEPELSGEDAELHERMEQSDLMMRFAYFRSLGTEQFYLPLSELRFNADVPCVSLRRGS
;
A
#
# COMPACT_ATOMS: atom_id res chain seq x y z
N TYR A 1 5.31 6.03 4.54
CA TYR A 1 4.31 7.07 4.23
C TYR A 1 4.51 8.19 5.22
N ASP A 2 4.56 9.42 4.74
CA ASP A 2 4.70 10.60 5.58
C ASP A 2 3.37 11.34 5.57
N PHE A 3 2.79 11.51 6.75
CA PHE A 3 1.61 12.33 6.96
C PHE A 3 2.06 13.64 7.58
N ARG A 4 1.65 14.75 6.95
CA ARG A 4 2.01 16.10 7.36
C ARG A 4 0.75 16.89 7.69
N ASP A 5 0.85 17.71 8.72
CA ASP A 5 -0.21 18.63 9.11
C ASP A 5 -0.17 19.93 8.27
N ALA A 6 -0.96 20.91 8.70
CA ALA A 6 -1.01 22.22 8.06
C ALA A 6 0.32 22.99 8.10
N SER A 7 1.17 22.79 9.12
CA SER A 7 2.50 23.42 9.20
C SER A 7 3.57 22.69 8.38
N GLN A 8 3.20 21.56 7.74
CA GLN A 8 4.08 20.65 7.01
C GLN A 8 5.02 19.85 7.91
N ASP A 9 4.78 19.87 9.21
CA ASP A 9 5.48 19.00 10.15
C ASP A 9 4.94 17.58 10.03
N ILE A 10 5.83 16.59 10.20
CA ILE A 10 5.43 15.19 10.16
C ILE A 10 4.60 14.90 11.43
N SER A 11 3.30 14.65 11.24
CA SER A 11 2.37 14.30 12.32
C SER A 11 2.35 12.80 12.58
N SER A 12 2.54 11.99 11.55
CA SER A 12 2.66 10.53 11.64
C SER A 12 3.50 10.00 10.48
N GLN A 13 4.16 8.87 10.72
CA GLN A 13 4.95 8.20 9.71
C GLN A 13 4.76 6.68 9.80
N VAL A 14 4.61 6.06 8.64
CA VAL A 14 4.66 4.61 8.50
C VAL A 14 5.99 4.24 7.86
N LEU A 15 6.82 3.54 8.63
CA LEU A 15 8.16 3.13 8.23
C LEU A 15 8.14 1.76 7.53
N PRO A 16 9.09 1.46 6.62
CA PRO A 16 9.09 0.21 5.85
C PRO A 16 9.17 -1.10 6.64
N ASP A 17 9.63 -1.04 7.89
CA ASP A 17 9.79 -2.17 8.81
C ASP A 17 8.58 -2.37 9.73
N GLN A 18 7.57 -1.51 9.65
CA GLN A 18 6.36 -1.60 10.46
C GLN A 18 5.30 -2.52 9.82
N PRO A 19 4.47 -3.21 10.62
CA PRO A 19 3.33 -4.01 10.16
C PRO A 19 2.42 -3.30 9.17
N GLU A 20 2.18 -2.02 9.38
CA GLU A 20 1.32 -1.17 8.57
C GLU A 20 1.89 -0.90 7.16
N ALA A 21 3.19 -1.15 6.96
CA ALA A 21 3.83 -1.08 5.64
C ALA A 21 3.73 -2.38 4.85
N ALA A 22 3.32 -3.48 5.47
CA ALA A 22 3.13 -4.76 4.79
C ALA A 22 1.79 -4.74 4.04
N GLY A 23 1.84 -4.73 2.70
CA GLY A 23 0.66 -4.73 1.85
C GLY A 23 -0.16 -3.44 1.89
N ILE A 24 -1.41 -3.52 1.43
CA ILE A 24 -2.36 -2.43 1.33
C ILE A 24 -3.66 -2.88 2.00
N VAL A 25 -4.02 -2.26 3.13
CA VAL A 25 -5.23 -2.57 3.93
C VAL A 25 -5.42 -4.07 4.21
N GLY A 26 -4.32 -4.80 4.46
CA GLY A 26 -4.35 -6.24 4.73
C GLY A 26 -4.09 -7.14 3.51
N PHE A 27 -4.02 -6.58 2.31
CA PHE A 27 -3.90 -7.33 1.06
C PHE A 27 -2.53 -7.16 0.39
N THR A 28 -2.10 -8.17 -0.36
CA THR A 28 -1.00 -8.08 -1.34
C THR A 28 -1.57 -8.50 -2.69
N PRO A 29 -2.27 -7.60 -3.40
CA PRO A 29 -2.98 -7.96 -4.61
C PRO A 29 -2.01 -8.32 -5.73
N LEU A 30 -2.22 -9.48 -6.36
CA LEU A 30 -1.58 -9.81 -7.63
C LEU A 30 -2.33 -9.11 -8.76
N LEU A 31 -1.63 -8.26 -9.49
CA LEU A 31 -2.21 -7.47 -10.59
C LEU A 31 -1.69 -7.96 -11.93
N GLN A 32 -2.59 -8.56 -12.72
CA GLN A 32 -2.34 -8.84 -14.13
C GLN A 32 -2.36 -7.55 -14.96
N PRO A 33 -1.69 -7.49 -16.12
CA PRO A 33 -1.75 -6.32 -17.00
C PRO A 33 -3.19 -5.89 -17.32
N GLY A 34 -3.52 -4.63 -17.04
CA GLY A 34 -4.86 -4.07 -17.23
C GLY A 34 -5.83 -4.29 -16.05
N ALA A 35 -5.46 -5.10 -15.05
CA ALA A 35 -6.22 -5.21 -13.82
C ALA A 35 -5.98 -4.00 -12.90
N GLY A 36 -6.96 -3.72 -12.04
CA GLY A 36 -6.89 -2.68 -11.02
C GLY A 36 -7.29 -3.21 -9.66
N PHE A 37 -6.78 -2.57 -8.61
CA PHE A 37 -7.18 -2.83 -7.23
C PHE A 37 -7.60 -1.51 -6.58
N GLU A 38 -8.86 -1.44 -6.16
CA GLU A 38 -9.43 -0.29 -5.46
C GLU A 38 -9.46 -0.56 -3.97
N PHE A 39 -9.02 0.40 -3.16
CA PHE A 39 -9.06 0.31 -1.71
C PHE A 39 -9.39 1.66 -1.08
N GLY A 40 -9.97 1.62 0.12
CA GLY A 40 -10.19 2.79 0.96
C GLY A 40 -9.38 2.68 2.25
N SER A 41 -8.80 3.79 2.69
CA SER A 41 -8.10 3.91 3.97
C SER A 41 -8.37 5.27 4.60
N GLY A 42 -7.99 5.44 5.85
CA GLY A 42 -8.11 6.69 6.59
C GLY A 42 -6.81 7.04 7.30
N ALA A 43 -6.62 8.33 7.55
CA ALA A 43 -5.54 8.85 8.37
C ALA A 43 -6.10 9.88 9.35
N SER A 44 -5.59 9.87 10.59
CA SER A 44 -5.92 10.89 11.57
C SER A 44 -4.89 12.02 11.50
N LEU A 45 -5.37 13.25 11.37
CA LEU A 45 -4.55 14.46 11.41
C LEU A 45 -4.99 15.31 12.61
N THR A 46 -4.04 16.04 13.20
CA THR A 46 -4.30 17.00 14.30
C THR A 46 -4.87 18.32 13.80
N THR A 47 -4.81 18.58 12.49
CA THR A 47 -5.28 19.79 11.82
C THR A 47 -6.34 19.48 10.76
N PRO A 48 -7.24 20.43 10.44
CA PRO A 48 -8.30 20.24 9.43
C PRO A 48 -7.75 20.15 7.99
N THR A 49 -6.49 20.52 7.77
CA THR A 49 -5.79 20.36 6.50
C THR A 49 -4.47 19.62 6.70
N GLY A 50 -3.94 19.02 5.65
CA GLY A 50 -2.64 18.34 5.68
C GLY A 50 -2.32 17.64 4.36
N SER A 51 -1.27 16.84 4.35
CA SER A 51 -0.91 16.04 3.17
C SER A 51 -0.36 14.66 3.53
N ALA A 52 -0.42 13.74 2.56
CA ALA A 52 0.24 12.45 2.62
C ALA A 52 1.13 12.27 1.37
N THR A 53 2.32 11.73 1.60
CA THR A 53 3.21 11.28 0.52
C THR A 53 3.70 9.87 0.81
N GLY A 54 4.08 9.14 -0.23
CA GLY A 54 4.62 7.81 -0.04
C GLY A 54 4.90 7.10 -1.34
N ARG A 55 4.97 5.78 -1.24
CA ARG A 55 5.19 4.89 -2.37
C ARG A 55 4.73 3.49 -2.01
N PHE A 56 4.24 2.76 -3.00
CA PHE A 56 4.00 1.33 -2.91
C PHE A 56 5.23 0.60 -3.43
N LEU A 57 5.68 -0.42 -2.69
CA LEU A 57 6.65 -1.37 -3.21
C LEU A 57 5.89 -2.41 -4.02
N VAL A 58 6.21 -2.51 -5.31
CA VAL A 58 5.65 -3.50 -6.22
C VAL A 58 6.77 -4.49 -6.54
N MET A 59 6.42 -5.77 -6.53
CA MET A 59 7.33 -6.87 -6.83
C MET A 59 6.74 -7.64 -8.01
N VAL A 60 7.58 -7.99 -8.97
CA VAL A 60 7.20 -8.87 -10.07
C VAL A 60 7.11 -10.28 -9.51
N GLU A 61 6.05 -10.99 -9.89
CA GLU A 61 5.86 -12.38 -9.49
C GLU A 61 6.98 -13.26 -10.07
N PRO A 62 7.64 -14.10 -9.26
CA PRO A 62 8.69 -14.98 -9.77
C PRO A 62 8.12 -16.07 -10.68
N GLU A 63 8.95 -16.56 -11.60
CA GLU A 63 8.72 -17.86 -12.24
C GLU A 63 9.28 -18.96 -11.32
N LEU A 64 8.39 -19.72 -10.66
CA LEU A 64 8.76 -20.79 -9.74
C LEU A 64 8.29 -22.16 -10.23
N SER A 65 8.94 -23.22 -9.77
CA SER A 65 8.57 -24.60 -10.10
C SER A 65 8.88 -25.57 -8.97
N GLY A 66 8.23 -26.73 -8.97
CA GLY A 66 8.44 -27.77 -7.96
C GLY A 66 8.15 -27.29 -6.54
N GLU A 67 9.03 -27.64 -5.60
CA GLU A 67 8.89 -27.29 -4.17
C GLU A 67 8.81 -25.78 -3.92
N ASP A 68 9.47 -24.96 -4.75
CA ASP A 68 9.43 -23.51 -4.60
C ASP A 68 8.05 -22.95 -4.95
N ALA A 69 7.36 -23.52 -5.94
CA ALA A 69 5.99 -23.14 -6.27
C ALA A 69 5.01 -23.53 -5.16
N GLU A 70 5.16 -24.73 -4.60
CA GLU A 70 4.34 -25.19 -3.47
C GLU A 70 4.56 -24.34 -2.20
N LEU A 71 5.81 -23.93 -1.94
CA LEU A 71 6.13 -23.01 -0.85
C LEU A 71 5.50 -21.64 -1.10
N HIS A 72 5.54 -21.15 -2.33
CA HIS A 72 4.95 -19.87 -2.72
C HIS A 72 3.44 -19.83 -2.42
N GLU A 73 2.69 -20.82 -2.88
CA GLU A 73 1.24 -20.94 -2.62
C GLU A 73 0.93 -20.95 -1.11
N ARG A 74 1.75 -21.63 -0.31
CA ARG A 74 1.61 -21.62 1.16
C ARG A 74 1.88 -20.25 1.78
N MET A 75 2.87 -19.53 1.26
CA MET A 75 3.21 -18.19 1.75
C MET A 75 2.13 -17.16 1.39
N GLU A 76 1.41 -17.34 0.28
CA GLU A 76 0.26 -16.49 -0.05
C GLU A 76 -0.84 -16.54 1.01
N GLN A 77 -1.00 -17.68 1.69
CA GLN A 77 -1.98 -17.89 2.77
C GLN A 77 -1.45 -17.52 4.17
N SER A 78 -0.20 -17.08 4.27
CA SER A 78 0.43 -16.72 5.55
C SER A 78 0.05 -15.31 6.00
N ASP A 79 0.29 -15.01 7.27
CA ASP A 79 0.13 -13.67 7.82
C ASP A 79 0.91 -12.63 7.01
N LEU A 80 0.34 -11.42 6.93
CA LEU A 80 0.76 -10.38 6.00
C LEU A 80 2.26 -10.02 6.09
N MET A 81 2.80 -9.95 7.30
CA MET A 81 4.22 -9.64 7.52
C MET A 81 5.14 -10.78 7.04
N MET A 82 4.77 -12.03 7.30
CA MET A 82 5.53 -13.20 6.84
C MET A 82 5.54 -13.27 5.31
N ARG A 83 4.36 -13.09 4.71
CA ARG A 83 4.20 -13.03 3.25
C ARG A 83 5.01 -11.89 2.63
N PHE A 84 4.98 -10.71 3.23
CA PHE A 84 5.78 -9.56 2.78
C PHE A 84 7.29 -9.82 2.88
N ALA A 85 7.76 -10.36 4.00
CA ALA A 85 9.16 -10.70 4.20
C ALA A 85 9.62 -11.77 3.19
N TYR A 86 8.79 -12.79 2.95
CA TYR A 86 9.03 -13.80 1.92
C TYR A 86 9.17 -13.17 0.54
N PHE A 87 8.18 -12.40 0.07
CA PHE A 87 8.24 -11.80 -1.26
C PHE A 87 9.43 -10.87 -1.43
N ARG A 88 9.76 -10.05 -0.42
CA ARG A 88 10.94 -9.19 -0.44
C ARG A 88 12.25 -9.98 -0.57
N SER A 89 12.28 -11.22 -0.07
CA SER A 89 13.46 -12.08 -0.08
C SER A 89 13.68 -12.85 -1.39
N LEU A 90 12.65 -12.98 -2.24
CA LEU A 90 12.73 -13.72 -3.51
C LEU A 90 13.69 -13.10 -4.53
N GLY A 91 14.09 -11.85 -4.34
CA GLY A 91 15.02 -11.17 -5.25
C GLY A 91 14.46 -10.94 -6.65
N THR A 92 13.14 -11.00 -6.83
CA THR A 92 12.49 -10.63 -8.09
C THR A 92 12.68 -9.15 -8.39
N GLU A 93 12.35 -8.75 -9.62
CA GLU A 93 12.35 -7.33 -9.97
C GLU A 93 11.39 -6.57 -9.04
N GLN A 94 11.85 -5.43 -8.53
CA GLN A 94 11.08 -4.58 -7.63
C GLN A 94 11.15 -3.13 -8.10
N PHE A 95 10.04 -2.42 -7.97
CA PHE A 95 9.98 -1.01 -8.27
C PHE A 95 9.03 -0.30 -7.32
N TYR A 96 9.19 1.02 -7.23
CA TYR A 96 8.32 1.86 -6.43
C TYR A 96 7.31 2.59 -7.30
N LEU A 97 6.03 2.42 -6.97
CA LEU A 97 4.96 3.25 -7.50
C LEU A 97 4.77 4.45 -6.57
N PRO A 98 5.09 5.68 -6.99
CA PRO A 98 4.97 6.84 -6.11
C PRO A 98 3.51 7.15 -5.81
N LEU A 99 3.22 7.41 -4.54
CA LEU A 99 2.02 8.10 -4.13
C LEU A 99 2.36 9.59 -4.13
N SER A 100 1.96 10.29 -5.20
CA SER A 100 2.03 11.75 -5.28
C SER A 100 1.38 12.40 -4.05
N GLU A 101 1.67 13.68 -3.83
CA GLU A 101 1.08 14.42 -2.71
C GLU A 101 -0.46 14.38 -2.77
N LEU A 102 -1.05 13.67 -1.80
CA LEU A 102 -2.48 13.72 -1.51
C LEU A 102 -2.72 14.82 -0.50
N ARG A 103 -3.67 15.72 -0.75
CA ARG A 103 -4.01 16.81 0.16
C ARG A 103 -5.35 16.55 0.84
N PHE A 104 -5.36 16.75 2.15
CA PHE A 104 -6.56 16.67 2.98
C PHE A 104 -7.05 18.09 3.28
N ASN A 105 -8.35 18.31 3.15
CA ASN A 105 -8.99 19.56 3.55
C ASN A 105 -10.43 19.26 4.01
N ALA A 106 -10.69 19.46 5.30
CA ALA A 106 -11.99 19.21 5.91
C ALA A 106 -13.11 20.11 5.38
N ASP A 107 -12.78 21.27 4.80
CA ASP A 107 -13.75 22.19 4.23
C ASP A 107 -14.16 21.81 2.79
N VAL A 108 -13.48 20.83 2.18
CA VAL A 108 -13.84 20.33 0.84
C VAL A 108 -14.94 19.27 0.99
N PRO A 109 -16.15 19.50 0.45
CA PRO A 109 -17.24 18.54 0.56
C PRO A 109 -16.88 17.20 -0.10
N CYS A 110 -17.23 16.10 0.56
CA CYS A 110 -17.10 14.78 -0.04
C CYS A 110 -18.03 14.67 -1.25
N VAL A 111 -17.46 14.53 -2.45
CA VAL A 111 -18.24 14.29 -3.65
C VAL A 111 -18.62 12.81 -3.66
N SER A 112 -19.84 12.49 -3.21
CA SER A 112 -20.40 11.15 -3.41
C SER A 112 -20.60 10.93 -4.92
N LEU A 113 -19.74 10.14 -5.54
CA LEU A 113 -19.96 9.64 -6.89
C LEU A 113 -21.23 8.77 -6.86
N ARG A 114 -22.37 9.33 -7.27
CA ARG A 114 -23.54 8.53 -7.61
C ARG A 114 -23.15 7.68 -8.82
N ARG A 115 -22.92 6.37 -8.61
CA ARG A 115 -22.87 5.43 -9.73
C ARG A 115 -24.22 5.55 -10.44
N GLY A 116 -24.20 6.02 -11.69
CA GLY A 116 -25.39 6.03 -12.55
C GLY A 116 -25.91 4.60 -12.64
N SER A 117 -27.20 4.44 -12.35
CA SER A 117 -27.99 3.23 -12.56
C SER A 117 -28.11 2.89 -14.04
#